data_AF-A0A0K8QHV5-F1
#
_entry.id   AF-A0A0K8QHV5-F1
#
_cell.length_a   1.000
_cell.length_b   1.000
_cell.length_c   1.000
_cell.angle_alpha   90.00
_cell.angle_beta   90.00
_cell.angle_gamma   90.00
#
_symmetry.space_group_name_H-M   'P 1'
#
loop_
_entity.id
_entity.type
_entity.pdbx_description
1 polymer ?
#
loop_
_entity_poly.entity_id
_entity_poly.type
_entity_poly.pdbx_seq_one_letter_code
_entity_poly.pdbx_strand_id
1 'polypeptide(L)'
;MWTELDNQGFENEEDYLKSLKKEDSYTFSYPFEYIAKNHGNDKYDIDMATMEVRVEWSDFQVGYVISYSVPDMYKIDPAQGNSDAKGFYDYQVYDRLLADLSSVGIESDVIAT
;
A
#
# COMPACT_ATOMS: atom_id res chain seq x y z
N MET A 1 -27.26 27.42 -0.82
CA MET A 1 -25.97 27.63 -0.13
C MET A 1 -25.08 26.51 -0.59
N TRP A 2 -24.14 26.80 -1.49
CA TRP A 2 -23.10 25.85 -1.89
C TRP A 2 -21.92 26.16 -0.99
N THR A 3 -21.47 25.19 -0.21
CA THR A 3 -20.23 25.30 0.56
C THR A 3 -19.09 25.32 -0.45
N GLU A 4 -18.41 26.47 -0.57
CA GLU A 4 -17.06 26.51 -1.11
C GLU A 4 -16.26 25.48 -0.31
N LEU A 5 -15.77 24.44 -0.99
CA LEU A 5 -14.70 23.61 -0.44
C LEU A 5 -13.55 24.57 -0.17
N ASP A 6 -13.14 24.68 1.09
CA ASP A 6 -12.05 25.55 1.52
C ASP A 6 -10.75 25.03 0.90
N ASN A 7 -10.50 25.47 -0.33
CA ASN A 7 -9.44 24.99 -1.18
C ASN A 7 -8.07 25.56 -0.76
N GLN A 8 -7.94 26.02 0.49
CA GLN A 8 -6.74 26.58 1.11
C GLN A 8 -6.04 27.69 0.29
N GLY A 9 -6.80 28.38 -0.57
CA GLY A 9 -6.27 29.44 -1.45
C GLY A 9 -5.80 28.97 -2.84
N PHE A 10 -6.03 27.70 -3.21
CA PHE A 10 -5.77 27.16 -4.55
C PHE A 10 -6.97 27.33 -5.49
N GLU A 11 -6.68 27.47 -6.80
CA GLU A 11 -7.71 27.68 -7.83
C GLU A 11 -8.67 26.49 -7.93
N ASN A 12 -8.18 25.27 -7.73
CA ASN A 12 -8.94 24.02 -7.80
C ASN A 12 -8.26 22.92 -6.95
N GLU A 13 -8.98 21.82 -6.74
CA GLU A 13 -8.52 20.69 -5.94
C GLU A 13 -7.26 20.04 -6.53
N GLU A 14 -7.12 19.99 -7.86
CA GLU A 14 -5.92 19.44 -8.49
C GLU A 14 -4.67 20.24 -8.13
N ASP A 15 -4.76 21.57 -8.11
CA ASP A 15 -3.62 22.44 -7.77
C ASP A 15 -3.24 22.28 -6.29
N TYR A 16 -4.22 22.10 -5.41
CA TYR A 16 -3.99 21.73 -4.01
C TYR A 16 -3.27 20.38 -3.91
N LEU A 17 -3.77 19.32 -4.55
CA LEU A 17 -3.16 17.98 -4.50
C LEU A 17 -1.75 17.97 -5.10
N LYS A 18 -1.52 18.67 -6.21
CA LYS A 18 -0.17 18.84 -6.80
C LYS A 18 0.79 19.55 -5.84
N SER A 19 0.30 20.49 -5.02
CA SER A 19 1.12 21.18 -4.02
C SER A 19 1.59 20.27 -2.88
N LEU A 20 0.86 19.17 -2.62
CA LEU A 20 1.18 18.19 -1.59
C LEU A 20 2.22 17.16 -2.06
N LYS A 21 2.44 17.02 -3.38
CA LYS A 21 3.44 16.14 -3.96
C LYS A 21 4.81 16.36 -3.31
N LYS A 22 5.50 15.26 -3.03
CA LYS A 22 6.88 15.22 -2.55
C LYS A 22 7.78 14.73 -3.68
N GLU A 23 8.39 13.56 -3.54
CA GLU A 23 9.19 12.93 -4.59
C GLU A 23 8.30 12.23 -5.63
N ASP A 24 8.86 11.91 -6.79
CA ASP A 24 8.16 11.20 -7.87
C ASP A 24 7.85 9.74 -7.53
N SER A 25 8.70 9.09 -6.73
CA SER A 25 8.51 7.68 -6.38
C SER A 25 9.15 7.28 -5.06
N TYR A 26 8.56 6.27 -4.43
CA TYR A 26 9.04 5.61 -3.23
C TYR A 26 9.01 4.10 -3.43
N THR A 27 9.95 3.40 -2.81
CA THR A 27 9.97 1.93 -2.80
C THR A 27 10.12 1.45 -1.36
N PHE A 28 9.28 0.49 -0.99
CA PHE A 28 9.26 -0.12 0.32
C PHE A 28 9.30 -1.64 0.19
N SER A 29 9.88 -2.28 1.20
CA SER A 29 9.99 -3.74 1.28
C SER A 29 9.44 -4.18 2.63
N TYR A 30 8.35 -4.95 2.61
CA TYR A 30 7.65 -5.38 3.81
C TYR A 30 7.73 -6.89 3.96
N PRO A 31 8.35 -7.40 5.04
CA PRO A 31 8.22 -8.80 5.39
C PRO A 31 6.79 -9.07 5.88
N PHE A 32 6.22 -10.20 5.47
CA PHE A 32 4.91 -10.70 5.90
C PHE A 32 4.97 -12.20 6.18
N GLU A 33 4.10 -12.67 7.06
CA GLU A 33 4.00 -14.07 7.48
C GLU A 33 3.07 -14.85 6.55
N TYR A 34 3.44 -16.09 6.25
CA TYR A 34 2.57 -17.07 5.59
C TYR A 34 2.68 -18.44 6.25
N ILE A 35 1.64 -19.26 6.08
CA ILE A 35 1.60 -20.64 6.56
C ILE A 35 2.41 -21.50 5.58
N ALA A 36 3.62 -21.88 5.97
CA ALA A 36 4.43 -22.84 5.22
C ALA A 36 3.82 -24.25 5.27
N LYS A 37 3.22 -24.61 6.41
CA LYS A 37 2.54 -25.89 6.57
C LYS A 37 1.43 -25.83 7.62
N ASN A 38 0.27 -26.39 7.29
CA ASN A 38 -0.86 -26.56 8.18
C ASN A 38 -0.93 -28.01 8.66
N HIS A 39 -0.79 -28.23 9.97
CA HIS A 39 -0.88 -29.57 10.59
C HIS A 39 -2.28 -29.89 11.12
N GLY A 40 -3.24 -28.98 10.96
CA GLY A 40 -4.58 -29.05 11.54
C GLY A 40 -4.62 -28.69 13.02
N ASN A 41 -5.83 -28.49 13.56
CA ASN A 41 -6.07 -28.11 14.96
C ASN A 41 -5.25 -26.88 15.40
N ASP A 42 -5.29 -25.82 14.58
CA ASP A 42 -4.60 -24.53 14.82
C ASP A 42 -3.08 -24.63 15.00
N LYS A 43 -2.45 -25.68 14.44
CA LYS A 43 -0.99 -25.87 14.44
C LYS A 43 -0.42 -25.59 13.06
N TYR A 44 0.47 -24.61 13.00
CA TYR A 44 1.06 -24.11 11.77
C TYR A 44 2.58 -24.01 11.90
N ASP A 45 3.28 -24.32 10.81
CA ASP A 45 4.63 -23.81 10.57
C ASP A 45 4.49 -22.50 9.82
N ILE A 46 5.02 -21.41 10.37
CA ILE A 46 4.99 -20.07 9.79
C ILE A 46 6.37 -19.75 9.21
N ASP A 47 6.39 -19.15 8.03
CA ASP A 47 7.60 -18.64 7.39
C ASP A 47 7.35 -17.21 6.86
N MET A 48 8.41 -16.55 6.41
CA MET A 48 8.41 -15.16 6.00
C MET A 48 8.61 -15.04 4.49
N ALA A 49 7.85 -14.14 3.87
CA ALA A 49 8.10 -13.66 2.53
C ALA A 49 8.16 -12.13 2.52
N THR A 50 8.57 -11.57 1.39
CA THR A 50 8.70 -10.12 1.23
C THR A 50 7.77 -9.62 0.14
N MET A 51 7.06 -8.53 0.42
CA MET A 51 6.32 -7.75 -0.55
C MET A 51 7.08 -6.47 -0.88
N GLU A 52 7.36 -6.28 -2.16
CA GLU A 52 7.94 -5.06 -2.70
C GLU A 52 6.81 -4.14 -3.16
N VAL A 53 6.74 -2.95 -2.58
CA VAL A 53 5.71 -1.94 -2.86
C VAL A 53 6.36 -0.73 -3.51
N ARG A 54 5.78 -0.27 -4.63
CA ARG A 54 6.14 0.97 -5.30
C ARG A 54 5.00 1.95 -5.21
N VAL A 55 5.33 3.19 -4.88
CA VAL A 55 4.39 4.30 -4.79
C VAL A 55 4.88 5.36 -5.75
N GLU A 56 4.12 5.63 -6.81
CA GLU A 56 4.56 6.49 -7.92
C GLU A 56 3.55 7.59 -8.18
N TRP A 57 4.00 8.83 -8.26
CA TRP A 57 3.13 9.95 -8.60
C TRP A 57 2.62 9.82 -10.04
N SER A 58 1.32 9.98 -10.24
CA SER A 58 0.67 10.03 -11.54
C SER A 58 0.06 11.39 -11.78
N ASP A 59 0.56 12.13 -12.76
CA ASP A 59 -0.03 13.41 -13.16
C ASP A 59 -1.45 13.25 -13.72
N PHE A 60 -1.77 12.06 -14.26
CA PHE A 60 -3.11 11.75 -14.76
C PHE A 60 -4.13 11.56 -13.63
N GLN A 61 -3.71 10.97 -12.52
CA GLN A 61 -4.57 10.74 -11.35
C GLN A 61 -4.43 11.84 -10.29
N VAL A 62 -3.46 12.75 -10.47
CA VAL A 62 -3.11 13.81 -9.51
C VAL A 62 -2.89 13.23 -8.10
N GLY A 63 -2.13 12.13 -8.05
CA GLY A 63 -1.92 11.37 -6.82
C GLY A 63 -0.91 10.23 -6.99
N TYR A 64 -0.53 9.63 -5.87
CA TYR A 64 0.34 8.48 -5.77
C TYR A 64 -0.42 7.18 -6.03
N VAL A 65 0.03 6.45 -7.04
CA VAL A 65 -0.47 5.12 -7.40
C VAL A 65 0.40 4.07 -6.71
N ILE A 66 -0.25 3.13 -6.04
CA ILE A 66 0.42 2.03 -5.36
C ILE A 66 0.39 0.79 -6.24
N SER A 67 1.55 0.17 -6.43
CA SER A 67 1.69 -1.15 -7.03
C SER A 67 2.56 -2.02 -6.14
N TYR A 68 2.36 -3.34 -6.19
CA TYR A 68 3.11 -4.26 -5.36
C TYR A 68 3.38 -5.59 -6.08
N SER A 69 4.42 -6.27 -5.63
CA SER A 69 4.78 -7.60 -6.09
C SER A 69 5.30 -8.45 -4.93
N VAL A 70 5.10 -9.76 -5.02
CA VAL A 70 5.65 -10.74 -4.09
C VAL A 70 6.52 -11.69 -4.91
N PRO A 71 7.84 -11.49 -4.98
CA PRO A 71 8.73 -12.30 -5.82
C PRO A 71 8.64 -13.80 -5.52
N ASP A 72 8.42 -14.15 -4.26
CA ASP A 72 8.37 -15.52 -3.76
C ASP A 72 6.94 -16.10 -3.65
N MET A 73 5.95 -15.49 -4.32
CA MET A 73 4.55 -15.94 -4.26
C MET A 73 4.38 -17.40 -4.69
N TYR A 74 5.24 -17.89 -5.59
CA TYR A 74 5.21 -19.28 -6.07
C TYR A 74 5.53 -20.31 -4.97
N LYS A 75 6.13 -19.90 -3.85
CA LYS A 75 6.42 -20.77 -2.70
C LYS A 75 5.23 -20.89 -1.74
N ILE A 76 4.28 -19.96 -1.83
CA ILE A 76 3.16 -19.85 -0.90
C ILE A 76 2.02 -20.72 -1.44
N ASP A 77 1.77 -21.84 -0.78
CA ASP A 77 0.72 -22.78 -1.15
C ASP A 77 -0.64 -22.31 -0.58
N PRO A 78 -1.63 -21.97 -1.44
CA PRO A 78 -2.97 -21.58 -0.98
C PRO A 78 -3.68 -22.72 -0.22
N ALA A 79 -3.36 -23.99 -0.51
CA ALA A 79 -3.97 -25.13 0.16
C ALA A 79 -3.61 -25.22 1.65
N GLN A 80 -2.57 -24.50 2.10
CA GLN A 80 -2.23 -24.39 3.53
C GLN A 80 -3.12 -23.39 4.28
N GLY A 81 -3.99 -22.64 3.58
CA GLY A 81 -4.86 -21.61 4.16
C GLY A 81 -4.33 -20.18 3.96
N ASN A 82 -3.42 -19.98 3.01
CA ASN A 82 -2.88 -18.66 2.68
C ASN A 82 -3.78 -17.89 1.71
N SER A 83 -3.74 -16.56 1.79
CA SER A 83 -4.35 -15.67 0.79
C SER A 83 -3.47 -15.51 -0.45
N ASP A 84 -3.97 -14.80 -1.46
CA ASP A 84 -3.14 -14.30 -2.55
C ASP A 84 -2.33 -13.04 -2.13
N ALA A 85 -1.57 -12.48 -3.07
CA ALA A 85 -0.77 -11.28 -2.83
C ALA A 85 -1.63 -10.08 -2.37
N LYS A 86 -2.86 -9.95 -2.89
CA LYS A 86 -3.77 -8.88 -2.45
C LYS A 86 -4.18 -9.08 -0.99
N GLY A 87 -4.52 -10.29 -0.58
CA GLY A 87 -4.84 -10.58 0.81
C GLY A 87 -3.68 -10.24 1.75
N PHE A 88 -2.44 -10.59 1.39
CA PHE A 88 -1.28 -10.19 2.20
C PHE A 88 -1.09 -8.68 2.25
N TYR A 89 -1.33 -7.99 1.13
CA TYR A 89 -1.26 -6.54 1.07
C TYR A 89 -2.27 -5.90 2.03
N ASP A 90 -3.55 -6.28 1.91
CA ASP A 90 -4.66 -5.71 2.68
C ASP A 90 -4.49 -5.93 4.19
N TYR A 91 -4.05 -7.13 4.61
CA TYR A 91 -4.05 -7.52 6.03
C TYR A 91 -2.73 -7.31 6.77
N GLN A 92 -1.59 -7.28 6.08
CA GLN A 92 -0.27 -7.24 6.74
C GLN A 92 0.61 -6.08 6.30
N VAL A 93 0.34 -5.45 5.14
CA VAL A 93 1.23 -4.44 4.55
C VAL A 93 0.61 -3.05 4.53
N TYR A 94 -0.68 -2.93 4.20
CA TYR A 94 -1.33 -1.64 3.92
C TYR A 94 -1.18 -0.62 5.05
N ASP A 95 -1.49 -1.00 6.29
CA ASP A 95 -1.40 -0.07 7.44
C ASP A 95 0.04 0.38 7.71
N ARG A 96 1.02 -0.53 7.49
CA ARG A 96 2.45 -0.21 7.64
C ARG A 96 2.91 0.75 6.56
N LEU A 97 2.45 0.55 5.32
CA LEU A 97 2.70 1.46 4.22
C LEU A 97 2.13 2.86 4.50
N LEU A 98 0.91 2.97 5.00
CA LEU A 98 0.34 4.27 5.36
C LEU A 98 1.15 4.98 6.46
N ALA A 99 1.62 4.24 7.46
CA ALA A 99 2.48 4.79 8.51
C ALA A 99 3.81 5.30 7.95
N ASP A 100 4.46 4.52 7.08
CA ASP A 100 5.74 4.89 6.47
C ASP A 100 5.57 6.08 5.50
N LEU A 101 4.47 6.15 4.74
CA LEU A 101 4.13 7.29 3.89
C LEU A 101 3.90 8.57 4.70
N SER A 102 3.13 8.50 5.79
CA SER A 102 2.93 9.65 6.68
C SER A 102 4.25 10.12 7.30
N SER A 103 5.16 9.19 7.61
CA SER A 103 6.50 9.54 8.14
C SER A 103 7.36 10.38 7.17
N VAL A 104 7.11 10.26 5.87
CA VAL A 104 7.76 11.07 4.82
C VAL A 104 6.89 12.24 4.35
N GLY A 105 5.77 12.51 5.04
CA GLY A 105 4.88 13.63 4.77
C GLY A 105 3.94 13.41 3.57
N ILE A 106 3.62 12.15 3.26
CA ILE A 106 2.59 11.77 2.29
C ILE A 106 1.37 11.31 3.07
N GLU A 107 0.31 12.09 3.01
CA GLU A 107 -0.97 11.78 3.64
C GLU A 107 -1.88 10.99 2.68
N SER A 108 -2.93 10.37 3.22
CA SER A 108 -3.87 9.55 2.44
C SER A 108 -4.58 10.31 1.32
N ASP A 109 -4.71 11.63 1.46
CA ASP A 109 -5.44 12.50 0.52
C ASP A 109 -4.83 12.50 -0.89
N VAL A 110 -3.53 12.22 -0.98
CA VAL A 110 -2.81 12.13 -2.26
C VAL A 110 -2.59 10.70 -2.72
N ILE A 111 -3.21 9.70 -2.08
CA ILE A 111 -3.17 8.31 -2.56
C ILE A 111 -4.33 8.10 -3.52
N ALA A 112 -4.02 7.72 -4.76
CA ALA A 112 -5.03 7.46 -5.77
C ALA A 112 -5.78 6.15 -5.47
N THR A 113 -7.11 6.18 -5.60
CA THR A 113 -8.03 5.04 -5.39
C THR A 113 -8.39 4.31 -6.68
#